data_AF-A0A832V5C7-F1
#
_entry.id   AF-A0A832V5C7-F1
#
_cell.length_a   1.000
_cell.length_b   1.000
_cell.length_c   1.000
_cell.angle_alpha   90.00
_cell.angle_beta   90.00
_cell.angle_gamma   90.00
#
_symmetry.space_group_name_H-M   'P 1'
#
loop_
_entity.id
_entity.type
_entity.pdbx_description
1 polymer ?
#
loop_
_entity_poly.entity_id
_entity_poly.type
_entity_poly.pdbx_seq_one_letter_code
_entity_poly.pdbx_strand_id
1 'polypeptide(L)'
;SDRVGVERKTCEDFLQSLIDGRLLAQAKNLVENFRKPLFIVEGESLYGLRNIHPNAIKGALVAIKIDFGIPIIYTKDVKETSEFLATIAKREQLDKEREVVLREGKRAMSLPEMQQFVVESLPMVGPGLAKKLLEYFGSVEEVFAASEAELQKVENVGEKRAKEMRKIIASKFESIV
;
A
#
# COMPACT_ATOMS: atom_id res chain seq x y z
N SER A 1 4.88 -6.10 13.21
CA SER A 1 3.53 -6.46 12.73
C SER A 1 3.62 -6.64 11.23
N ASP A 2 2.83 -7.53 10.64
CA ASP A 2 2.75 -7.77 9.19
C ASP A 2 2.39 -6.50 8.38
N ARG A 3 1.76 -5.50 9.01
CA ARG A 3 1.37 -4.24 8.35
C ARG A 3 2.26 -3.04 8.63
N VAL A 4 2.95 -3.03 9.78
CA VAL A 4 3.76 -1.87 10.21
C VAL A 4 5.24 -2.20 10.01
N GLY A 5 5.87 -1.48 9.08
CA GLY A 5 7.31 -1.48 8.89
C GLY A 5 7.90 -0.22 9.50
N VAL A 6 8.93 -0.37 10.34
CA VAL A 6 9.62 0.76 10.94
C VAL A 6 11.05 0.80 10.44
N GLU A 7 11.43 1.90 9.77
CA GLU A 7 12.84 2.21 9.49
C GLU A 7 13.35 3.11 10.62
N ARG A 8 14.24 2.57 11.46
CA ARG A 8 14.91 3.32 12.53
C ARG A 8 16.28 3.78 12.04
N LYS A 9 16.57 5.07 12.13
CA LYS A 9 17.86 5.67 11.82
C LYS A 9 18.31 6.61 12.92
N THR A 10 19.61 6.64 13.20
CA THR A 10 20.20 7.76 13.94
C THR A 10 20.19 9.03 13.08
N CYS A 11 20.34 10.21 13.69
CA CYS A 11 20.52 11.46 12.95
C CYS A 11 21.71 11.35 11.98
N GLU A 12 22.81 10.74 12.42
CA GLU A 12 24.01 10.49 11.64
C GLU A 12 23.72 9.58 10.44
N ASP A 13 23.08 8.43 10.66
CA ASP A 13 22.74 7.48 9.59
C ASP A 13 21.75 8.09 8.59
N PHE A 14 20.80 8.90 9.06
CA PHE A 14 19.87 9.61 8.20
C PHE A 14 20.63 10.53 7.24
N LEU A 15 21.55 11.33 7.78
CA LEU A 15 22.36 12.27 7.02
C LEU A 15 23.33 11.55 6.08
N GLN A 16 23.96 10.46 6.51
CA GLN A 16 24.82 9.64 5.66
C GLN A 16 24.01 9.00 4.51
N SER A 17 22.82 8.46 4.81
CA SER A 17 21.96 7.87 3.78
C SER A 17 21.44 8.89 2.75
N LEU A 18 21.34 10.17 3.15
CA LEU A 18 21.02 11.27 2.25
C LEU A 18 22.21 11.58 1.32
N ILE A 19 23.44 11.64 1.87
CA ILE A 19 24.67 11.84 1.08
C ILE A 19 24.85 10.69 0.08
N ASP A 20 24.66 9.46 0.54
CA ASP A 20 24.81 8.24 -0.26
C ASP A 20 23.67 8.05 -1.29
N GLY A 21 22.64 8.93 -1.28
CA GLY A 21 21.51 8.87 -2.22
C GLY A 21 20.54 7.70 -2.00
N ARG A 22 20.72 6.92 -0.93
CA ARG A 22 19.94 5.71 -0.63
C ARG A 22 18.70 5.95 0.23
N LEU A 23 18.61 7.10 0.91
CA LEU A 23 17.50 7.41 1.82
C LEU A 23 16.11 7.26 1.16
N LEU A 24 15.94 7.81 -0.05
CA LEU A 24 14.65 7.73 -0.75
C LEU A 24 14.35 6.33 -1.30
N ALA A 25 15.38 5.56 -1.65
CA ALA A 25 15.19 4.16 -2.04
C ALA A 25 14.73 3.30 -0.86
N GLN A 26 15.25 3.57 0.35
CA GLN A 26 14.77 2.92 1.58
C GLN A 26 13.33 3.33 1.91
N ALA A 27 12.99 4.60 1.76
CA ALA A 27 11.60 5.08 1.92
C ALA A 27 10.65 4.38 0.93
N LYS A 28 11.06 4.30 -0.35
CA LYS A 28 10.31 3.58 -1.39
C LYS A 28 10.12 2.10 -1.03
N ASN A 29 11.18 1.41 -0.61
CA ASN A 29 11.09 0.02 -0.23
C ASN A 29 10.15 -0.18 0.97
N LEU A 30 10.15 0.73 1.94
CA LEU A 30 9.28 0.66 3.10
C LEU A 30 7.79 0.77 2.72
N VAL A 31 7.43 1.69 1.82
CA VAL A 31 6.04 1.84 1.34
C VAL A 31 5.59 0.69 0.44
N GLU A 32 6.51 0.06 -0.27
CA GLU A 32 6.21 -1.09 -1.15
C GLU A 32 5.91 -2.36 -0.34
N ASN A 33 6.54 -2.52 0.82
CA ASN A 33 6.46 -3.74 1.61
C ASN A 33 5.52 -3.65 2.82
N PHE A 34 5.15 -2.44 3.27
CA PHE A 34 4.34 -2.27 4.47
C PHE A 34 3.19 -1.27 4.27
N ARG A 35 1.98 -1.67 4.68
CA ARG A 35 0.77 -0.82 4.63
C ARG A 35 0.86 0.43 5.51
N LYS A 36 1.58 0.31 6.64
CA LYS A 36 1.75 1.37 7.64
C LYS A 36 3.25 1.61 7.84
N PRO A 37 3.92 2.23 6.87
CA PRO A 37 5.33 2.57 6.99
C PRO A 37 5.50 3.65 8.06
N LEU A 38 6.61 3.61 8.79
CA LEU A 38 6.98 4.60 9.80
C LEU A 38 8.49 4.80 9.79
N PHE A 39 8.93 6.05 9.85
CA PHE A 39 10.32 6.38 10.14
C PHE A 39 10.45 6.77 11.61
N ILE A 40 11.52 6.29 12.25
CA ILE A 40 12.00 6.81 13.53
C ILE A 40 13.38 7.40 13.31
N VAL A 41 13.52 8.70 13.59
CA VAL A 41 14.80 9.40 13.56
C VAL A 41 15.24 9.64 15.01
N GLU A 42 16.34 9.01 15.38
CA GLU A 42 16.87 8.98 16.74
C GLU A 42 18.08 9.92 16.88
N GLY A 43 18.08 10.78 17.90
CA GLY A 43 19.17 11.69 18.23
C GLY A 43 18.73 13.15 18.34
N GLU A 44 19.66 14.01 18.75
CA GLU A 44 19.33 15.38 19.16
C GLU A 44 19.15 16.35 18.00
N SER A 45 19.86 16.18 16.87
CA SER A 45 19.79 17.15 15.78
C SER A 45 20.22 16.61 14.42
N LEU A 46 19.33 16.73 13.43
CA LEU A 46 19.65 16.57 12.01
C LEU A 46 20.49 17.72 11.43
N TYR A 47 20.61 18.84 12.16
CA TYR A 47 21.35 20.02 11.70
C TYR A 47 22.74 20.15 12.33
N GLY A 48 23.16 19.15 13.12
CA GLY A 48 24.40 19.19 13.89
C GLY A 48 25.67 18.84 13.11
N LEU A 49 25.57 18.12 11.97
CA LEU A 49 26.74 17.70 11.20
C LEU A 49 27.17 18.75 10.18
N ARG A 50 28.49 18.97 10.11
CA ARG A 50 29.13 19.86 9.12
C ARG A 50 28.94 19.29 7.71
N ASN A 51 28.80 20.18 6.72
CA ASN A 51 28.80 19.91 5.26
C ASN A 51 27.49 19.41 4.61
N ILE A 52 26.34 19.43 5.29
CA ILE A 52 25.05 19.20 4.62
C ILE A 52 24.24 20.49 4.62
N HIS A 53 23.82 20.91 3.43
CA HIS A 53 23.01 22.11 3.30
C HIS A 53 21.63 21.92 3.96
N PRO A 54 21.14 22.83 4.81
CA PRO A 54 19.86 22.68 5.52
C PRO A 54 18.66 22.40 4.60
N ASN A 55 18.67 22.95 3.38
CA ASN A 55 17.61 22.69 2.40
C ASN A 55 17.60 21.25 1.87
N ALA A 56 18.75 20.55 1.84
CA ALA A 56 18.79 19.14 1.47
C ALA A 56 18.07 18.28 2.53
N ILE A 57 18.31 18.57 3.81
CA ILE A 57 17.62 17.92 4.93
C ILE A 57 16.12 18.21 4.87
N LYS A 58 15.73 19.47 4.70
CA LYS A 58 14.31 19.86 4.55
C LYS A 58 13.66 19.14 3.37
N GLY A 59 14.33 19.09 2.22
CA GLY A 59 13.86 18.40 1.02
C GLY A 59 13.64 16.91 1.28
N ALA A 60 14.58 16.24 1.94
CA ALA A 60 14.45 14.83 2.31
C ALA A 60 13.27 14.58 3.26
N LEU A 61 13.12 15.41 4.29
CA LEU A 61 12.01 15.29 5.24
C LEU A 61 10.65 15.53 4.58
N VAL A 62 10.56 16.52 3.68
CA VAL A 62 9.35 16.78 2.90
C VAL A 62 9.05 15.61 1.98
N ALA A 63 10.05 15.09 1.26
CA ALA A 63 9.85 13.94 0.38
C ALA A 63 9.33 12.72 1.15
N ILE A 64 9.95 12.37 2.28
CA ILE A 64 9.51 11.24 3.12
C ILE A 64 8.08 11.44 3.62
N LYS A 65 7.75 12.63 4.17
CA LYS A 65 6.43 12.89 4.76
C LYS A 65 5.31 13.08 3.75
N ILE A 66 5.58 13.82 2.67
CA ILE A 66 4.56 14.30 1.73
C ILE A 66 4.51 13.41 0.50
N ASP A 67 5.64 13.19 -0.18
CA ASP A 67 5.66 12.45 -1.45
C ASP A 67 5.46 10.95 -1.21
N PHE A 68 6.14 10.38 -0.21
CA PHE A 68 6.00 8.97 0.18
C PHE A 68 4.88 8.74 1.21
N GLY A 69 4.37 9.79 1.85
CA GLY A 69 3.32 9.67 2.87
C GLY A 69 3.76 8.95 4.14
N ILE A 70 5.05 8.93 4.47
CA ILE A 70 5.60 8.20 5.61
C ILE A 70 5.66 9.13 6.83
N PRO A 71 4.94 8.83 7.94
CA PRO A 71 5.08 9.57 9.19
C PRO A 71 6.49 9.41 9.76
N ILE A 72 6.96 10.45 10.46
CA ILE A 72 8.27 10.45 11.14
C ILE A 72 8.05 10.75 12.62
N ILE A 73 8.55 9.88 13.49
CA ILE A 73 8.71 10.12 14.92
C ILE A 73 10.17 10.48 15.19
N TYR A 74 10.39 11.50 15.99
CA TYR A 74 11.72 11.85 16.48
C TYR A 74 11.85 11.37 17.92
N THR A 75 12.98 10.75 18.23
CA THR A 75 13.30 10.28 19.58
C THR A 75 14.70 10.75 19.95
N LYS A 76 14.95 11.03 21.22
CA LYS A 76 16.24 11.53 21.69
C LYS A 76 17.32 10.44 21.78
N ASP A 77 16.91 9.23 22.14
CA ASP A 77 17.81 8.11 22.44
C ASP A 77 17.14 6.76 22.20
N VAL A 78 17.96 5.70 22.26
CA VAL A 78 17.54 4.30 22.09
C VAL A 78 16.43 3.91 23.08
N LYS A 79 16.45 4.47 24.29
CA LYS A 79 15.46 4.13 25.32
C LYS A 79 14.08 4.63 24.89
N GLU A 80 13.97 5.89 24.50
CA GLU A 80 12.72 6.46 24.00
C GLU A 80 12.26 5.75 22.71
N THR A 81 13.18 5.44 21.79
CA THR A 81 12.85 4.62 20.61
C THR A 81 12.24 3.27 21.00
N SER A 82 12.82 2.58 21.98
CA SER A 82 12.33 1.28 22.44
C SER A 82 10.92 1.38 23.07
N GLU A 83 10.64 2.45 23.80
CA GLU A 83 9.33 2.72 24.42
C GLU A 83 8.25 2.97 23.33
N PHE A 84 8.59 3.73 22.29
CA PHE A 84 7.71 3.92 21.12
C PHE A 84 7.45 2.60 20.40
N LEU A 85 8.50 1.82 20.11
CA LEU A 85 8.37 0.53 19.42
C LEU A 85 7.51 -0.45 20.23
N ALA A 86 7.71 -0.54 21.54
CA ALA A 86 6.91 -1.38 22.42
C ALA A 86 5.43 -0.96 22.42
N THR A 87 5.16 0.35 22.47
CA THR A 87 3.80 0.90 22.41
C THR A 87 3.12 0.60 21.08
N ILE A 88 3.83 0.76 19.96
CA ILE A 88 3.35 0.43 18.62
C ILE A 88 3.03 -1.06 18.51
N ALA A 89 3.94 -1.93 18.99
CA ALA A 89 3.76 -3.37 18.95
C ALA A 89 2.54 -3.80 19.76
N LYS A 90 2.41 -3.33 21.01
CA LYS A 90 1.27 -3.61 21.88
C LYS A 90 -0.06 -3.21 21.22
N ARG A 91 -0.15 -1.99 20.67
CA ARG A 91 -1.36 -1.50 20.01
C ARG A 91 -1.72 -2.25 18.73
N GLU A 92 -0.73 -2.75 17.99
CA GLU A 92 -0.98 -3.49 16.76
C GLU A 92 -1.22 -4.99 16.98
N GLN A 93 -0.73 -5.57 18.07
CA GLN A 93 -0.79 -7.01 18.33
C GLN A 93 -1.80 -7.43 19.40
N LEU A 94 -2.03 -6.62 20.43
CA LEU A 94 -2.85 -6.98 21.58
C LEU A 94 -4.18 -6.25 21.62
N ASP A 95 -4.22 -4.99 21.17
CA ASP A 95 -5.42 -4.15 21.29
C ASP A 95 -6.40 -4.30 20.10
N LYS A 96 -6.13 -5.22 19.17
CA LYS A 96 -7.00 -5.49 18.01
C LYS A 96 -7.26 -6.98 17.90
N GLU A 97 -8.49 -7.42 18.16
CA GLU A 97 -8.96 -8.74 17.75
C GLU A 97 -8.79 -8.85 16.22
N ARG A 98 -7.99 -9.82 15.76
CA ARG A 98 -7.64 -9.94 14.34
C ARG A 98 -8.52 -10.98 13.67
N GLU A 99 -9.43 -10.54 12.80
CA GLU A 99 -9.79 -11.33 11.62
C GLU A 99 -8.64 -11.23 10.60
N VAL A 100 -8.22 -12.38 10.06
CA VAL A 100 -7.19 -12.46 9.02
C VAL A 100 -7.77 -11.87 7.75
N VAL A 101 -7.45 -10.61 7.47
CA VAL A 101 -7.81 -9.97 6.21
C VAL A 101 -6.91 -10.54 5.12
N LEU A 102 -7.42 -11.50 4.35
CA LEU A 102 -6.75 -12.15 3.21
C LEU A 102 -6.37 -11.16 2.07
N ARG A 103 -6.82 -9.90 2.15
CA ARG A 103 -6.63 -8.90 1.10
C ARG A 103 -5.52 -7.92 1.48
N GLU A 104 -4.36 -8.14 0.88
CA GLU A 104 -3.15 -7.33 1.04
C GLU A 104 -3.32 -5.91 0.48
N GLY A 105 -2.67 -4.95 1.14
CA GLY A 105 -2.95 -3.53 1.02
C GLY A 105 -2.36 -2.83 -0.21
N LYS A 106 -3.12 -1.86 -0.74
CA LYS A 106 -2.61 -0.70 -1.48
C LYS A 106 -3.33 0.56 -0.99
N ARG A 107 -2.78 1.73 -1.36
CA ARG A 107 -3.26 3.12 -1.18
C ARG A 107 -4.80 3.20 -1.08
N ALA A 108 -5.34 4.12 -0.26
CA ALA A 108 -6.78 4.34 -0.20
C ALA A 108 -7.31 4.69 -1.61
N MET A 109 -7.89 3.70 -2.28
CA MET A 109 -8.44 3.84 -3.62
C MET A 109 -9.64 4.77 -3.55
N SER A 110 -9.76 5.68 -4.50
CA SER A 110 -11.03 6.37 -4.77
C SER A 110 -12.11 5.35 -5.15
N LEU A 111 -13.38 5.73 -5.04
CA LEU A 111 -14.50 4.84 -5.39
C LEU A 111 -14.37 4.27 -6.82
N PRO A 112 -14.05 5.06 -7.88
CA PRO A 112 -13.86 4.52 -9.22
C PRO A 112 -12.69 3.54 -9.34
N GLU A 113 -11.57 3.83 -8.68
CA GLU A 113 -10.41 2.92 -8.65
C GLU A 113 -10.77 1.60 -7.95
N MET A 114 -11.57 1.66 -6.89
CA MET A 114 -12.02 0.46 -6.18
C MET A 114 -13.00 -0.37 -7.02
N GLN A 115 -13.92 0.28 -7.75
CA GLN A 115 -14.82 -0.39 -8.68
C GLN A 115 -14.04 -1.10 -9.79
N GLN A 116 -13.07 -0.41 -10.39
CA GLN A 116 -12.20 -0.98 -11.41
C GLN A 116 -11.38 -2.15 -10.86
N PHE A 117 -10.80 -1.99 -9.68
CA PHE A 117 -10.00 -3.02 -9.02
C PHE A 117 -10.80 -4.30 -8.70
N VAL A 118 -12.08 -4.17 -8.31
CA VAL A 118 -12.94 -5.34 -8.08
C VAL A 118 -13.21 -6.07 -9.41
N VAL A 119 -13.48 -5.35 -10.49
CA VAL A 119 -13.72 -5.98 -11.80
C VAL A 119 -12.44 -6.61 -12.37
N GLU A 120 -11.27 -6.00 -12.15
CA GLU A 120 -9.95 -6.56 -12.52
C GLU A 120 -9.61 -7.87 -11.78
N SER A 121 -10.31 -8.19 -10.68
CA SER A 121 -10.11 -9.48 -9.99
C SER A 121 -10.68 -10.68 -10.75
N LEU A 122 -11.50 -10.43 -11.79
CA LEU A 122 -12.03 -11.49 -12.64
C LEU A 122 -10.95 -12.07 -13.56
N PRO A 123 -11.01 -13.38 -13.85
CA PRO A 123 -10.01 -14.03 -14.70
C PRO A 123 -10.00 -13.39 -16.10
N MET A 124 -8.80 -13.17 -16.63
CA MET A 124 -8.58 -12.61 -17.97
C MET A 124 -9.09 -11.17 -18.16
N VAL A 125 -9.35 -10.44 -17.07
CA VAL A 125 -9.74 -9.02 -17.09
C VAL A 125 -8.59 -8.14 -16.63
N GLY A 126 -8.06 -7.33 -17.55
CA GLY A 126 -7.08 -6.29 -17.24
C GLY A 126 -7.72 -4.89 -17.15
N PRO A 127 -6.93 -3.85 -16.81
CA PRO A 127 -7.44 -2.50 -16.54
C PRO A 127 -8.30 -1.91 -17.66
N GLY A 128 -7.85 -2.05 -18.92
CA GLY A 128 -8.59 -1.54 -20.06
C GLY A 128 -9.95 -2.21 -20.27
N LEU A 129 -10.03 -3.52 -19.99
CA LEU A 129 -11.28 -4.26 -20.13
C LEU A 129 -12.23 -4.00 -18.95
N ALA A 130 -11.71 -3.88 -17.73
CA ALA A 130 -12.50 -3.54 -16.55
C ALA A 130 -13.21 -2.19 -16.73
N LYS A 131 -12.50 -1.19 -17.26
CA LYS A 131 -13.08 0.11 -17.59
C LYS A 131 -14.21 0.01 -18.62
N LYS A 132 -14.01 -0.73 -19.71
CA LYS A 132 -15.05 -0.96 -20.74
C LYS A 132 -16.29 -1.67 -20.18
N LEU A 133 -16.09 -2.68 -19.33
CA LEU A 133 -17.18 -3.39 -18.67
C LEU A 133 -17.97 -2.45 -17.76
N LEU A 134 -17.30 -1.65 -16.92
CA LEU A 134 -17.96 -0.69 -16.05
C LEU A 134 -18.68 0.43 -16.83
N GLU A 135 -18.11 0.89 -17.94
CA GLU A 135 -18.75 1.88 -18.81
C GLU A 135 -20.00 1.30 -19.52
N TYR A 136 -19.97 0.02 -19.90
CA TYR A 136 -21.09 -0.64 -20.57
C TYR A 136 -22.24 -0.98 -19.62
N PHE A 137 -21.92 -1.56 -18.46
CA PHE A 137 -22.91 -2.07 -17.50
C PHE A 137 -23.28 -1.05 -16.40
N GLY A 138 -22.47 -0.02 -16.19
CA GLY A 138 -22.76 1.09 -15.27
C GLY A 138 -22.41 0.86 -13.80
N SER A 139 -22.21 -0.39 -13.35
CA SER A 139 -21.78 -0.68 -11.98
C SER A 139 -21.06 -2.03 -11.85
N VAL A 140 -20.38 -2.25 -10.72
CA VAL A 140 -19.77 -3.56 -10.40
C VAL A 140 -20.85 -4.65 -10.27
N GLU A 141 -22.00 -4.32 -9.67
CA GLU A 141 -23.11 -5.24 -9.49
C GLU A 141 -23.62 -5.75 -10.84
N GLU A 142 -23.85 -4.83 -11.80
CA GLU A 142 -24.35 -5.18 -13.13
C GLU A 142 -23.33 -6.02 -13.92
N VAL A 143 -22.03 -5.74 -13.80
CA VAL A 143 -20.97 -6.58 -14.40
C VAL A 143 -21.02 -8.01 -13.86
N PHE A 144 -21.26 -8.17 -12.55
CA PHE A 144 -21.27 -9.48 -11.91
C PHE A 144 -22.60 -10.22 -12.12
N ALA A 145 -23.70 -9.51 -12.36
CA ALA A 145 -25.01 -10.09 -12.67
C ALA A 145 -25.15 -10.51 -14.14
N ALA A 146 -24.41 -9.86 -15.05
CA ALA A 146 -24.49 -10.10 -16.49
C ALA A 146 -24.26 -11.58 -16.86
N SER A 147 -25.08 -12.09 -17.80
CA SER A 147 -24.94 -13.43 -18.38
C SER A 147 -23.73 -13.55 -19.31
N GLU A 148 -23.32 -14.79 -19.65
CA GLU A 148 -22.23 -15.02 -20.63
C GLU A 148 -22.52 -14.34 -21.98
N ALA A 149 -23.78 -14.32 -22.40
CA ALA A 149 -24.19 -13.70 -23.66
C ALA A 149 -24.14 -12.16 -23.61
N GLU A 150 -24.44 -11.57 -22.45
CA GLU A 150 -24.36 -10.11 -22.26
C GLU A 150 -22.91 -9.65 -22.16
N LEU A 151 -22.07 -10.38 -21.43
CA LEU A 151 -20.64 -10.11 -21.33
C LEU A 151 -19.97 -10.10 -22.72
N GLN A 152 -20.37 -11.01 -23.61
CA GLN A 152 -19.86 -11.08 -24.99
C GLN A 152 -20.22 -9.89 -25.87
N LYS A 153 -21.19 -9.05 -25.48
CA LYS A 153 -21.50 -7.80 -26.20
C LYS A 153 -20.43 -6.73 -25.99
N VAL A 154 -19.59 -6.87 -24.97
CA VAL A 154 -18.49 -5.94 -24.69
C VAL A 154 -17.28 -6.31 -25.55
N GLU A 155 -16.73 -5.30 -26.24
CA GLU A 155 -15.60 -5.45 -27.15
C GLU A 155 -14.41 -6.14 -26.46
N ASN A 156 -13.83 -7.15 -27.11
CA ASN A 156 -12.74 -8.01 -26.59
C ASN A 156 -13.16 -8.99 -25.49
N VAL A 157 -14.45 -9.24 -25.30
CA VAL A 157 -14.97 -10.37 -24.50
C VAL A 157 -15.47 -11.46 -25.44
N GLY A 158 -14.62 -12.46 -25.70
CA GLY A 158 -15.05 -13.68 -26.41
C GLY A 158 -15.66 -14.71 -25.46
N GLU A 159 -16.28 -15.75 -26.03
CA GLU A 159 -16.94 -16.87 -25.32
C GLU A 159 -16.08 -17.42 -24.17
N LYS A 160 -14.80 -17.75 -24.45
CA LYS A 160 -13.88 -18.29 -23.44
C LYS A 160 -13.73 -17.37 -22.23
N ARG A 161 -13.58 -16.05 -22.45
CA ARG A 161 -13.44 -15.08 -21.35
C ARG A 161 -14.74 -14.97 -20.56
N ALA A 162 -15.87 -14.84 -21.26
CA ALA A 162 -17.18 -14.74 -20.63
C ALA A 162 -17.48 -15.94 -19.73
N LYS A 163 -17.19 -17.15 -20.22
CA LYS A 163 -17.38 -18.39 -19.47
C LYS A 163 -16.49 -18.48 -18.23
N GLU A 164 -15.20 -18.14 -18.33
CA GLU A 164 -14.31 -18.14 -17.16
C GLU A 164 -14.71 -17.08 -16.11
N MET A 165 -15.11 -15.89 -16.56
CA MET A 165 -15.66 -14.87 -15.66
C MET A 165 -16.90 -15.38 -14.91
N ARG A 166 -17.88 -15.93 -15.64
CA ARG A 166 -19.10 -16.49 -15.02
C ARG A 166 -18.83 -17.67 -14.12
N LYS A 167 -17.88 -18.53 -14.47
CA LYS A 167 -17.48 -19.65 -13.63
C LYS A 167 -17.03 -19.16 -12.26
N ILE A 168 -16.15 -18.15 -12.19
CA ILE A 168 -15.69 -17.60 -10.90
C ILE A 168 -16.82 -16.90 -10.13
N ILE A 169 -17.68 -16.14 -10.81
CA ILE A 169 -18.75 -15.39 -10.14
C ILE A 169 -19.86 -16.31 -9.59
N ALA A 170 -20.19 -17.38 -10.32
CA ALA A 170 -21.37 -18.20 -10.04
C ALA A 170 -21.09 -19.50 -9.26
N SER A 171 -19.83 -19.96 -9.23
CA SER A 171 -19.49 -21.21 -8.55
C SER A 171 -19.63 -21.07 -7.05
N LYS A 172 -20.05 -22.15 -6.38
CA LYS A 172 -20.03 -22.20 -4.91
C LYS A 172 -18.59 -22.13 -4.44
N PHE A 173 -18.37 -21.40 -3.35
CA PHE A 173 -17.08 -21.38 -2.68
C PHE A 173 -16.75 -22.76 -2.13
N GLU A 174 -15.56 -23.26 -2.46
CA GLU A 174 -15.00 -24.48 -1.88
C GLU A 174 -13.93 -24.07 -0.85
N SER A 175 -14.03 -24.61 0.36
CA SER A 175 -13.07 -24.30 1.42
C SER A 175 -11.68 -24.79 1.02
N ILE A 176 -10.70 -23.89 1.09
CA ILE A 176 -9.29 -24.25 0.92
C ILE A 176 -8.84 -24.91 2.22
N VAL A 177 -8.55 -26.22 2.18
CA VAL A 177 -7.95 -26.98 3.29
C VAL A 177 -6.44 -26.82 3.24
#